data_AF-A0A945CFM7-F1
#
_entry.id   AF-A0A945CFM7-F1
#
_cell.length_a   1.000
_cell.length_b   1.000
_cell.length_c   1.000
_cell.angle_alpha   90.00
_cell.angle_beta   90.00
_cell.angle_gamma   90.00
#
_symmetry.space_group_name_H-M   'P 1'
#
loop_
_entity.id
_entity.type
_entity.pdbx_description
1 polymer ?
#
loop_
_entity_poly.entity_id
_entity_poly.type
_entity_poly.pdbx_seq_one_letter_code
_entity_poly.pdbx_strand_id
1 'polypeptide(L)'
;MERSCRSVQEQLEAYAGGELSEAERFGVEFHLRACADCREALSLERGLSGMMASQETAEVPADFATQVVATWEGKPGKSLQSSWDGYRAAVSEFTFRTLVDPLLFMEYQFRSAFDSLGAQLGSPLETVRAPLAGAADGALRTIFSSLKKTYKLTAAPLAGGA
;
A
#
# COMPACT_ATOMS: atom_id res chain seq x y z
N MET A 1 -4.77 31.77 -7.84
CA MET A 1 -3.93 30.59 -8.13
C MET A 1 -4.22 30.17 -9.56
N GLU A 2 -3.24 30.28 -10.44
CA GLU A 2 -3.39 29.92 -11.85
C GLU A 2 -3.23 28.40 -11.98
N ARG A 3 -4.25 27.70 -12.49
CA ARG A 3 -4.17 26.25 -12.72
C ARG A 3 -3.35 25.99 -13.99
N SER A 4 -2.46 24.99 -13.93
CA SER A 4 -1.69 24.55 -15.09
C SER A 4 -2.52 23.66 -16.01
N CYS A 5 -2.15 23.59 -17.29
CA CYS A 5 -2.84 22.73 -18.26
C CYS A 5 -2.88 21.27 -17.83
N ARG A 6 -1.77 20.74 -17.27
CA ARG A 6 -1.71 19.36 -16.77
C ARG A 6 -2.79 19.08 -15.72
N SER A 7 -2.89 19.96 -14.71
CA SER A 7 -3.89 19.79 -13.64
C SER A 7 -5.32 19.91 -14.15
N VAL A 8 -5.56 20.73 -15.18
CA VAL A 8 -6.90 20.86 -15.77
C VAL A 8 -7.23 19.64 -16.62
N GLN A 9 -6.29 19.14 -17.42
CA GLN A 9 -6.44 17.93 -18.23
C GLN A 9 -6.81 16.70 -17.39
N GLU A 10 -6.16 16.52 -16.23
CA GLU A 10 -6.48 15.45 -15.28
C GLU A 10 -7.90 15.54 -14.69
N GLN A 11 -8.54 16.71 -14.78
CA GLN A 11 -9.89 16.96 -14.23
C GLN A 11 -10.98 17.03 -15.31
N LEU A 12 -10.64 16.87 -16.60
CA LEU A 12 -11.60 17.07 -17.69
C LEU A 12 -12.69 15.98 -17.72
N GLU A 13 -12.35 14.73 -17.41
CA GLU A 13 -13.31 13.62 -17.33
C GLU A 13 -14.36 13.91 -16.23
N ALA A 14 -13.91 14.19 -15.00
CA ALA A 14 -14.78 14.55 -13.89
C ALA A 14 -15.57 15.84 -14.16
N TYR A 15 -14.98 16.82 -14.86
CA TYR A 15 -15.69 18.03 -15.28
C TYR A 15 -16.79 17.72 -16.31
N ALA A 16 -16.52 16.86 -17.29
CA ALA A 16 -17.49 16.45 -18.30
C ALA A 16 -18.62 15.61 -17.70
N GLY A 17 -18.32 14.74 -16.73
CA GLY A 17 -19.28 13.94 -15.97
C GLY A 17 -20.07 14.72 -14.90
N GLY A 18 -19.68 15.95 -14.59
CA GLY A 18 -20.34 16.76 -13.56
C GLY A 18 -20.03 16.35 -12.12
N GLU A 19 -18.89 15.68 -11.91
CA GLU A 19 -18.47 15.10 -10.63
C GLU A 19 -17.62 16.06 -9.77
N LEU A 20 -17.21 17.20 -10.33
CA LEU A 20 -16.42 18.20 -9.61
C LEU A 20 -17.28 19.03 -8.65
N SER A 21 -16.69 19.38 -7.50
CA SER A 21 -17.27 20.39 -6.61
C SER A 21 -17.35 21.77 -7.28
N GLU A 22 -18.19 22.65 -6.74
CA GLU A 22 -18.38 24.00 -7.31
C GLU A 22 -17.06 24.81 -7.37
N ALA A 23 -16.23 24.71 -6.33
CA ALA A 23 -14.92 25.37 -6.30
C ALA A 23 -13.94 24.77 -7.32
N GLU A 24 -13.96 23.45 -7.51
CA GLU A 24 -13.13 22.77 -8.50
C GLU A 24 -13.55 23.17 -9.91
N ARG A 25 -14.87 23.13 -10.17
CA ARG A 25 -15.49 23.52 -11.43
C ARG A 25 -15.15 24.96 -11.81
N PHE A 26 -15.26 25.90 -10.88
CA PHE A 26 -14.94 27.31 -11.13
C PHE A 26 -13.49 27.48 -11.61
N GLY A 27 -12.54 26.78 -10.98
CA GLY A 27 -11.14 26.89 -11.38
C GLY A 27 -10.84 26.22 -12.73
N VAL A 28 -11.52 25.12 -13.08
CA VAL A 28 -11.44 24.53 -14.44
C VAL A 28 -12.00 25.52 -15.46
N GLU A 29 -13.20 26.07 -15.21
CA GLU A 29 -13.86 27.02 -16.12
C GLU A 29 -13.03 28.28 -16.34
N PHE A 30 -12.39 28.79 -15.28
CA PHE A 30 -11.49 29.93 -15.39
C PHE A 30 -10.33 29.65 -16.36
N HIS A 31 -9.68 28.49 -16.25
CA HIS A 31 -8.59 28.11 -17.16
C HIS A 31 -9.08 27.89 -18.59
N LEU A 32 -10.24 27.23 -18.77
CA LEU A 32 -10.84 26.96 -20.08
C LEU A 32 -11.19 28.24 -20.85
N ARG A 33 -11.43 29.38 -20.18
CA ARG A 33 -11.62 30.68 -20.85
C ARG A 33 -10.35 31.16 -21.55
N ALA A 34 -9.18 30.87 -21.00
CA ALA A 34 -7.89 31.36 -21.49
C ALA A 34 -7.14 30.34 -22.39
N CYS A 35 -7.30 29.03 -22.15
CA CYS A 35 -6.53 28.00 -22.85
C CYS A 35 -7.33 27.32 -23.98
N ALA A 36 -6.86 27.45 -25.23
CA ALA A 36 -7.47 26.79 -26.37
C ALA A 36 -7.28 25.27 -26.35
N ASP A 37 -6.06 24.80 -26.04
CA ASP A 37 -5.72 23.38 -26.02
C ASP A 37 -6.58 22.59 -25.03
N CYS A 38 -6.84 23.15 -23.84
CA CYS A 38 -7.71 22.51 -22.85
C CYS A 38 -9.19 22.50 -23.27
N ARG A 39 -9.64 23.46 -24.08
CA ARG A 39 -11.00 23.43 -24.66
C ARG A 39 -11.13 22.34 -25.72
N GLU A 40 -10.09 22.15 -26.55
CA GLU A 40 -10.05 21.08 -27.53
C GLU A 40 -10.04 19.71 -26.85
N ALA A 41 -9.20 19.52 -25.82
CA ALA A 41 -9.19 18.31 -25.01
C ALA A 41 -10.57 18.02 -24.38
N LEU A 42 -11.24 19.04 -23.82
CA LEU A 42 -12.58 18.88 -23.28
C LEU A 42 -13.60 18.48 -24.36
N SER A 43 -13.45 18.97 -25.59
CA SER A 43 -14.32 18.58 -26.70
C SER A 43 -14.13 17.09 -27.07
N LEU A 44 -12.89 16.59 -27.01
CA LEU A 44 -12.60 15.17 -27.23
C LEU A 44 -13.22 14.30 -26.13
N GLU A 45 -13.07 14.68 -24.86
CA GLU A 45 -13.69 13.96 -23.73
C GLU A 45 -15.21 13.88 -23.88
N ARG A 46 -15.87 15.00 -24.18
CA ARG A 46 -17.32 15.03 -24.42
C ARG A 46 -17.74 14.19 -25.62
N GLY A 47 -16.93 14.18 -26.68
CA GLY A 47 -17.16 13.34 -27.85
C GLY A 47 -17.12 11.86 -27.49
N LEU A 48 -16.12 11.43 -26.73
CA LEU A 48 -15.97 10.06 -26.26
C LEU A 48 -17.13 9.65 -25.34
N SER A 49 -17.46 10.48 -24.33
CA SER A 49 -18.60 10.22 -23.45
C SER A 49 -19.93 10.17 -24.23
N GLY A 50 -20.10 11.03 -25.24
CA GLY A 50 -21.27 11.02 -26.12
C GLY A 50 -21.39 9.74 -26.94
N MET A 51 -20.28 9.23 -27.48
CA MET A 51 -20.25 7.95 -28.20
C MET A 51 -20.65 6.79 -27.27
N MET A 52 -20.15 6.78 -26.03
CA MET A 52 -20.53 5.78 -25.04
C MET A 52 -22.01 5.88 -24.65
N ALA A 53 -22.51 7.10 -24.43
CA ALA A 53 -23.91 7.34 -24.10
C ALA A 53 -24.88 7.02 -25.24
N SER A 54 -24.41 7.04 -26.49
CA SER A 54 -25.21 6.67 -27.67
C SER A 54 -25.39 5.16 -27.83
N GLN A 55 -24.69 4.33 -27.05
CA GLN A 55 -24.92 2.89 -27.06
C GLN A 55 -26.28 2.59 -26.42
N GLU A 56 -27.07 1.77 -27.10
CA GLU A 56 -28.31 1.27 -26.54
C GLU A 56 -28.01 0.52 -25.24
N THR A 57 -28.63 0.95 -24.15
CA THR A 57 -28.58 0.23 -22.88
C THR A 57 -29.18 -1.15 -23.12
N ALA A 58 -28.33 -2.18 -23.11
CA ALA A 58 -28.81 -3.55 -23.22
C ALA A 58 -29.78 -3.85 -22.06
N GLU A 59 -30.96 -4.36 -22.39
CA GLU A 59 -31.89 -4.83 -21.36
C GLU A 59 -31.23 -5.96 -20.58
N VAL A 60 -31.07 -5.76 -19.28
CA VAL A 60 -30.54 -6.79 -18.39
C VAL A 60 -31.62 -7.87 -18.26
N PRO A 61 -31.34 -9.14 -18.62
CA PRO A 61 -32.32 -10.21 -18.46
C PRO A 61 -32.82 -10.31 -17.02
N ALA A 62 -34.12 -10.54 -16.81
CA ALA A 62 -34.73 -10.57 -15.47
C ALA A 62 -34.05 -11.58 -14.52
N ASP A 63 -33.52 -12.67 -15.07
CA ASP A 63 -32.85 -13.72 -14.32
C ASP A 63 -31.35 -13.50 -14.13
N PHE A 64 -30.78 -12.39 -14.64
CA PHE A 64 -29.34 -12.14 -14.62
C PHE A 64 -28.76 -12.17 -13.19
N ALA A 65 -29.39 -11.47 -12.26
CA ALA A 65 -28.95 -11.46 -10.86
C ALA A 65 -28.99 -12.87 -10.25
N THR A 66 -30.07 -13.60 -10.48
CA THR A 66 -30.26 -14.98 -10.01
C THR A 66 -29.19 -15.91 -10.58
N GLN A 67 -28.88 -15.80 -11.87
CA GLN A 67 -27.85 -16.61 -12.54
C GLN A 67 -26.44 -16.28 -12.02
N VAL A 68 -26.12 -15.01 -11.77
CA VAL A 68 -24.83 -14.60 -11.21
C VAL A 68 -24.65 -15.18 -9.80
N VAL A 69 -25.68 -15.08 -8.94
CA VAL A 69 -25.66 -15.63 -7.58
C VAL A 69 -25.54 -17.15 -7.60
N ALA A 70 -26.36 -17.85 -8.39
CA ALA A 70 -26.31 -19.30 -8.51
C ALA A 70 -24.94 -19.81 -9.04
N THR A 71 -24.34 -19.07 -9.97
CA THR A 71 -22.98 -19.36 -10.48
C THR A 71 -21.91 -19.15 -9.41
N TRP A 72 -22.07 -18.16 -8.54
CA TRP A 72 -21.17 -17.87 -7.44
C TRP A 72 -21.28 -18.86 -6.29
N GLU A 73 -22.49 -19.26 -5.92
CA GLU A 73 -22.73 -20.24 -4.85
C GLU A 73 -22.38 -21.68 -5.27
N GLY A 74 -22.51 -22.00 -6.56
CA GLY A 74 -22.23 -23.34 -7.11
C GLY A 74 -20.76 -23.65 -7.38
N LYS A 75 -19.87 -22.65 -7.31
CA LYS A 75 -18.42 -22.86 -7.39
C LYS A 75 -17.87 -22.70 -5.97
N PRO A 76 -17.18 -23.70 -5.39
CA PRO A 76 -16.36 -23.42 -4.22
C PRO A 76 -15.37 -22.36 -4.67
N GLY A 77 -15.57 -21.12 -4.24
CA GLY A 77 -14.65 -20.04 -4.55
C GLY A 77 -13.28 -20.57 -4.15
N LYS A 78 -12.37 -20.71 -5.11
CA LYS A 78 -10.95 -20.95 -4.80
C LYS A 78 -10.60 -19.82 -3.87
N SER A 79 -10.55 -20.11 -2.57
CA SER A 79 -10.69 -19.07 -1.57
C SER A 79 -9.56 -18.08 -1.85
N LEU A 80 -9.91 -16.80 -1.98
CA LEU A 80 -8.91 -15.75 -2.02
C LEU A 80 -7.97 -15.91 -0.81
N GLN A 81 -8.47 -16.47 0.30
CA GLN A 81 -7.71 -16.90 1.45
C GLN A 81 -6.56 -17.87 1.12
N SER A 82 -6.75 -18.91 0.29
CA SER A 82 -5.65 -19.78 -0.13
C SER A 82 -4.59 -19.07 -0.98
N SER A 83 -5.00 -18.09 -1.80
CA SER A 83 -4.08 -17.23 -2.56
C SER A 83 -3.37 -16.22 -1.66
N TRP A 84 -4.04 -15.70 -0.63
CA TRP A 84 -3.49 -14.78 0.37
C TRP A 84 -2.59 -15.51 1.37
N ASP A 85 -2.87 -16.77 1.71
CA ASP A 85 -2.04 -17.63 2.56
C ASP A 85 -0.78 -18.04 1.82
N GLY A 86 -0.88 -18.37 0.52
CA GLY A 86 0.28 -18.57 -0.36
C GLY A 86 1.12 -17.31 -0.51
N TYR A 87 0.49 -16.14 -0.71
CA TYR A 87 1.18 -14.86 -0.78
C TYR A 87 1.83 -14.49 0.56
N ARG A 88 1.16 -14.68 1.71
CA ARG A 88 1.74 -14.48 3.04
C ARG A 88 2.91 -15.42 3.30
N ALA A 89 2.79 -16.70 2.95
CA ALA A 89 3.88 -17.66 3.08
C ALA A 89 5.10 -17.20 2.28
N ALA A 90 4.90 -16.88 0.98
CA ALA A 90 5.96 -16.40 0.10
C ALA A 90 6.58 -15.07 0.58
N VAL A 91 5.76 -14.11 1.03
CA VAL A 91 6.24 -12.83 1.56
C VAL A 91 6.94 -13.01 2.90
N SER A 92 6.46 -13.89 3.78
CA SER A 92 7.10 -14.16 5.08
C SER A 92 8.48 -14.83 4.90
N GLU A 93 8.60 -15.75 3.95
CA GLU A 93 9.87 -16.41 3.66
C GLU A 93 10.84 -15.46 2.97
N PHE A 94 10.35 -14.62 2.04
CA PHE A 94 11.15 -13.60 1.39
C PHE A 94 11.61 -12.52 2.37
N THR A 95 10.70 -11.90 3.14
CA THR A 95 11.06 -10.86 4.12
C THR A 95 11.96 -11.37 5.24
N PHE A 96 11.76 -12.60 5.73
CA PHE A 96 12.66 -13.18 6.72
C PHE A 96 14.07 -13.39 6.14
N ARG A 97 14.18 -13.91 4.91
CA ARG A 97 15.46 -14.23 4.29
C ARG A 97 16.21 -13.03 3.71
N THR A 98 15.51 -12.00 3.24
CA THR A 98 16.15 -10.80 2.64
C THR A 98 16.34 -9.65 3.61
N LEU A 99 15.53 -9.52 4.66
CA LEU A 99 15.62 -8.38 5.59
C LEU A 99 16.12 -8.79 6.98
N VAL A 100 15.74 -9.95 7.49
CA VAL A 100 16.09 -10.36 8.86
C VAL A 100 17.43 -11.09 8.88
N ASP A 101 17.70 -11.97 7.91
CA ASP A 101 18.95 -12.74 7.82
C ASP A 101 20.22 -11.84 7.74
N PRO A 102 20.26 -10.76 6.93
CA PRO A 102 21.42 -9.86 6.90
C PRO A 102 21.61 -9.05 8.18
N LEU A 103 20.52 -8.72 8.89
CA LEU A 103 20.58 -7.99 10.15
C LEU A 103 21.08 -8.86 11.30
N LEU A 104 20.62 -10.11 11.36
CA LEU A 104 21.14 -11.10 12.32
C LEU A 104 22.59 -11.49 12.01
N PHE A 105 22.95 -11.60 10.72
CA PHE A 105 24.33 -11.81 10.30
C PHE A 105 25.24 -10.62 10.66
N MET A 106 24.76 -9.38 10.52
CA MET A 106 25.46 -8.17 10.97
C MET A 106 25.63 -8.12 12.49
N GLU A 107 24.61 -8.49 13.27
CA GLU A 107 24.70 -8.55 14.73
C GLU A 107 25.70 -9.62 15.20
N TYR A 108 25.71 -10.78 14.55
CA TYR A 108 26.68 -11.84 14.79
C TYR A 108 28.12 -11.39 14.51
N GLN A 109 28.35 -10.74 13.36
CA GLN A 109 29.67 -10.22 12.98
C GLN A 109 30.15 -9.09 13.89
N PHE A 110 29.23 -8.22 14.36
CA PHE A 110 29.57 -7.19 15.33
C PHE A 110 29.97 -7.79 16.68
N ARG A 111 29.23 -8.81 17.14
CA ARG A 111 29.51 -9.47 18.43
C ARG A 111 30.83 -10.24 18.41
N SER A 112 31.11 -10.96 17.32
CA SER A 112 32.38 -11.66 17.15
C SER A 112 33.58 -10.69 17.07
N ALA A 113 33.42 -9.56 16.37
CA ALA A 113 34.43 -8.50 16.32
C ALA A 113 34.68 -7.87 17.70
N PHE A 114 33.63 -7.61 18.48
CA PHE A 114 33.75 -7.09 19.85
C PHE A 114 34.42 -8.07 20.81
N ASP A 115 34.11 -9.36 20.73
CA ASP A 115 34.75 -10.39 21.56
C ASP A 115 36.25 -10.53 21.20
N SER A 116 36.60 -10.46 19.92
CA SER A 116 38.00 -10.42 19.45
C SER A 116 38.75 -9.18 19.92
N LEU A 117 38.12 -8.00 19.89
CA LEU A 117 38.70 -6.74 20.39
C LEU A 117 38.83 -6.73 21.92
N GLY A 118 37.85 -7.29 22.64
CA GLY A 118 37.89 -7.44 24.09
C GLY A 118 39.01 -8.37 24.56
N ALA A 119 39.30 -9.42 23.80
CA ALA A 119 40.42 -10.32 24.07
C ALA A 119 41.79 -9.67 23.86
N GLN A 120 41.91 -8.71 22.93
CA GLN A 120 43.17 -8.00 22.67
C GLN A 120 43.42 -6.80 23.58
N LEU A 121 42.36 -6.15 24.10
CA LEU A 121 42.47 -4.86 24.79
C LEU A 121 42.35 -4.91 26.32
N GLY A 122 42.21 -6.08 26.94
CA GLY A 122 42.34 -6.25 28.39
C GLY A 122 41.43 -5.35 29.23
N SER A 123 40.17 -5.74 29.40
CA SER A 123 39.25 -5.32 30.48
C SER A 123 39.16 -3.81 30.83
N PRO A 124 38.73 -2.93 29.90
CA PRO A 124 37.97 -1.75 30.32
C PRO A 124 36.67 -1.58 29.52
N LEU A 125 36.22 -2.61 28.80
CA LEU A 125 35.00 -2.55 27.98
C LEU A 125 33.70 -2.88 28.73
N GLU A 126 33.77 -3.35 29.99
CA GLU A 126 32.57 -3.60 30.80
C GLU A 126 31.78 -2.31 31.09
N THR A 127 32.47 -1.18 31.21
CA THR A 127 31.84 0.12 31.50
C THR A 127 31.03 0.67 30.31
N VAL A 128 31.28 0.19 29.10
CA VAL A 128 30.57 0.62 27.87
C VAL A 128 29.50 -0.40 27.43
N ARG A 129 29.57 -1.65 27.90
CA ARG A 129 28.66 -2.75 27.52
C ARG A 129 27.22 -2.57 28.02
N ALA A 130 27.04 -2.06 29.24
CA ALA A 130 25.72 -1.90 29.85
C ALA A 130 24.80 -0.87 29.14
N PRO A 131 25.27 0.35 28.77
CA PRO A 131 24.40 1.33 28.12
C PRO A 131 23.99 0.97 26.69
N LEU A 132 24.79 0.18 25.95
CA LEU A 132 24.47 -0.21 24.57
C LEU A 132 23.39 -1.30 24.48
N ALA A 133 23.36 -2.24 25.43
CA ALA A 133 22.31 -3.27 25.49
C ALA A 133 20.92 -2.65 25.73
N GLY A 134 20.82 -1.65 26.63
CA GLY A 134 19.57 -0.94 26.89
C GLY A 134 19.07 -0.11 25.71
N ALA A 135 19.98 0.48 24.93
CA ALA A 135 19.63 1.27 23.75
C ALA A 135 19.09 0.38 22.60
N ALA A 136 19.68 -0.80 22.39
CA ALA A 136 19.22 -1.77 21.38
C ALA A 136 17.83 -2.33 21.71
N ASP A 137 17.58 -2.67 22.99
CA ASP A 137 16.27 -3.14 23.45
C ASP A 137 15.17 -2.08 23.29
N GLY A 138 15.49 -0.80 23.54
CA GLY A 138 14.58 0.32 23.35
C GLY A 138 14.20 0.55 21.87
N ALA A 139 15.19 0.47 20.98
CA ALA A 139 14.96 0.61 19.54
C ALA A 139 14.08 -0.52 18.99
N LEU A 140 14.36 -1.77 19.37
CA LEU A 140 13.59 -2.94 18.94
C LEU A 140 12.14 -2.90 19.44
N ARG A 141 11.91 -2.48 20.69
CA ARG A 141 10.53 -2.29 21.22
C ARG A 141 9.75 -1.22 20.46
N THR A 142 10.41 -0.15 20.03
CA THR A 142 9.76 0.96 19.31
C THR A 142 9.36 0.54 17.89
N ILE A 143 10.22 -0.24 17.23
CA ILE A 143 9.94 -0.81 15.91
C ILE A 143 8.80 -1.82 16.02
N PHE A 144 8.83 -2.72 17.01
CA PHE A 144 7.74 -3.69 17.22
C PHE A 144 6.39 -3.04 17.55
N SER A 145 6.36 -1.96 18.33
CA SER A 145 5.12 -1.25 18.65
C SER A 145 4.52 -0.57 17.41
N SER A 146 5.37 0.00 16.56
CA SER A 146 4.98 0.64 15.31
C SER A 146 4.43 -0.40 14.32
N LEU A 147 5.06 -1.57 14.21
CA LEU A 147 4.57 -2.67 13.38
C LEU A 147 3.24 -3.23 13.89
N LYS A 148 3.07 -3.42 15.21
CA LYS A 148 1.81 -3.91 15.79
C LYS A 148 0.63 -2.97 15.50
N LYS A 149 0.88 -1.65 15.52
CA LYS A 149 -0.12 -0.61 15.23
C LYS A 149 -0.52 -0.59 13.75
N THR A 150 0.45 -0.70 12.85
CA THR A 150 0.22 -0.64 11.39
C THR A 150 -0.49 -1.89 10.87
N TYR A 151 -0.20 -3.07 11.44
CA TYR A 151 -0.68 -4.35 10.90
C TYR A 151 -1.84 -4.99 11.68
N LYS A 152 -2.40 -4.33 12.70
CA LYS A 152 -3.44 -4.89 13.62
C LYS A 152 -3.15 -6.35 14.01
N LEU A 153 -1.89 -6.66 14.30
CA LEU A 153 -1.49 -8.01 14.69
C LEU A 153 -2.09 -8.31 16.07
N THR A 154 -3.21 -9.05 16.09
CA THR A 154 -3.74 -9.66 17.30
C THR A 154 -2.72 -10.69 17.76
N ALA A 155 -2.19 -10.50 18.98
CA ALA A 155 -1.29 -11.47 19.58
C ALA A 155 -2.00 -12.83 19.65
N ALA A 156 -1.50 -13.81 18.91
CA ALA A 156 -1.85 -15.20 19.16
C ALA A 156 -1.35 -15.55 20.58
N PRO A 157 -2.16 -16.18 21.43
CA PRO A 157 -1.68 -16.62 22.73
C PRO A 157 -0.57 -17.64 22.49
N LEU A 158 0.62 -17.36 23.03
CA LEU A 158 1.69 -18.35 23.17
C LEU A 158 1.14 -19.46 24.06
N ALA A 159 0.69 -20.54 23.43
CA ALA A 159 0.39 -21.78 24.12
C ALA A 159 1.70 -22.28 24.73
N GLY A 160 1.84 -22.10 26.04
CA GLY A 160 2.83 -22.79 26.85
C GLY A 160 2.54 -24.29 26.78
N GLY A 161 3.41 -25.02 26.10
CA GLY A 161 3.57 -26.46 26.24
C GLY A 161 4.56 -26.74 27.37
N ALA A 162 4.17 -27.67 28.23
CA ALA A 162 4.76 -28.08 29.49
C ALA A 162 6.26 -28.46 29.46
#